data_AF-A0A5J5GI10-F1
#
_entry.id   AF-A0A5J5GI10-F1
#
_cell.length_a   1.000
_cell.length_b   1.000
_cell.length_c   1.000
_cell.angle_alpha   90.00
_cell.angle_beta   90.00
_cell.angle_gamma   90.00
#
_symmetry.space_group_name_H-M   'P 1'
#
loop_
_entity.id
_entity.type
_entity.pdbx_description
1 polymer ?
#
loop_
_entity_poly.entity_id
_entity_poly.type
_entity_poly.pdbx_seq_one_letter_code
_entity_poly.pdbx_strand_id
1 'polypeptide(L)'
;MKKLTEIILKNGVDKVFFLDKAKPLNSILGISYTSSSDPEVPMLFRINTDRYKVEDGYKLTLEPMYEGFASEHYYVSDLESIINRGQIKLLIQQ
;
A
#
# COMPACT_ATOMS: atom_id res chain seq x y z
N MET A 1 2.36 -19.00 7.21
CA MET A 1 1.71 -17.70 7.53
C MET A 1 0.24 -17.79 7.18
N LYS A 2 -0.63 -17.11 7.93
CA LYS A 2 -2.03 -16.91 7.52
C LYS A 2 -2.07 -16.06 6.25
N LYS A 3 -3.09 -16.24 5.41
CA LYS A 3 -3.24 -15.41 4.21
C LYS A 3 -3.42 -13.94 4.64
N LEU A 4 -2.82 -13.01 3.92
CA LEU A 4 -2.89 -11.57 4.17
C LEU A 4 -4.33 -11.09 4.24
N THR A 5 -5.21 -11.57 3.36
CA THR A 5 -6.65 -11.28 3.42
C THR A 5 -7.27 -11.67 4.77
N GLU A 6 -6.94 -12.84 5.31
CA GLU A 6 -7.45 -13.29 6.62
C GLU A 6 -6.92 -12.40 7.76
N ILE A 7 -5.66 -11.96 7.66
CA ILE A 7 -5.07 -11.05 8.64
C ILE A 7 -5.79 -9.69 8.59
N ILE A 8 -6.04 -9.16 7.40
CA ILE A 8 -6.75 -7.89 7.22
C ILE A 8 -8.18 -8.00 7.74
N LEU A 9 -8.94 -9.01 7.32
CA LEU A 9 -10.33 -9.20 7.74
C LEU A 9 -10.46 -9.42 9.25
N LYS A 10 -9.51 -10.13 9.86
CA LYS A 10 -9.52 -10.38 11.31
C LYS A 10 -9.30 -9.08 12.12
N ASN A 11 -8.41 -8.21 11.68
CA ASN A 11 -8.04 -7.01 12.44
C ASN A 11 -8.86 -5.77 12.07
N GLY A 12 -9.44 -5.74 10.88
CA GLY A 12 -10.07 -4.54 10.32
C GLY A 12 -9.10 -3.77 9.42
N VAL A 13 -9.63 -3.22 8.32
CA VAL A 13 -8.83 -2.47 7.33
C VAL A 13 -8.21 -1.19 7.88
N ASP A 14 -8.84 -0.61 8.91
CA ASP A 14 -8.43 0.60 9.62
C ASP A 14 -7.27 0.38 10.59
N LYS A 15 -6.98 -0.88 10.94
CA LYS A 15 -5.90 -1.25 11.87
C LYS A 15 -4.68 -1.87 11.19
N VAL A 16 -4.73 -2.04 9.87
CA VAL A 16 -3.65 -2.65 9.10
C VAL A 16 -2.97 -1.60 8.23
N PHE A 17 -1.67 -1.48 8.44
CA PHE A 17 -0.81 -0.54 7.75
C PHE A 17 0.37 -1.26 7.10
N PHE A 18 0.94 -0.64 6.08
CA PHE A 18 2.12 -1.13 5.38
C PHE A 18 3.19 -0.05 5.42
N LEU A 19 4.39 -0.38 5.89
CA LEU A 19 5.56 0.48 5.77
C LEU A 19 6.31 0.06 4.52
N ASP A 20 6.34 0.96 3.55
CA ASP A 20 7.08 0.83 2.30
C ASP A 20 7.74 2.17 1.96
N LYS A 21 8.43 2.26 0.82
CA LYS A 21 8.96 3.50 0.29
C LYS A 21 8.13 3.97 -0.90
N ALA A 22 7.89 5.26 -0.97
CA ALA A 22 7.19 5.90 -2.08
C ALA A 22 8.06 6.97 -2.73
N LYS A 23 7.73 7.31 -3.98
CA LYS A 23 8.30 8.49 -4.65
C LYS A 23 7.29 9.64 -4.66
N PRO A 24 7.76 10.88 -4.49
CA PRO A 24 6.89 12.04 -4.52
C PRO A 24 6.20 12.17 -5.88
N LEU A 25 4.95 12.62 -5.85
CA LEU A 25 4.17 13.00 -7.01
C LEU A 25 4.55 14.43 -7.38
N ASN A 26 5.23 14.59 -8.51
CA ASN A 26 5.50 15.89 -9.09
C ASN A 26 4.34 16.32 -10.00
N SER A 27 4.17 17.62 -10.19
CA SER A 27 3.21 18.14 -11.18
C SER A 27 3.86 19.16 -12.10
N ILE A 28 3.61 19.05 -13.40
CA ILE A 28 3.97 20.06 -14.39
C ILE A 28 2.78 20.30 -15.31
N LEU A 29 2.34 21.55 -15.41
CA LEU A 29 1.19 21.97 -16.24
C LEU A 29 -0.08 21.11 -16.02
N GLY A 30 -0.35 20.71 -14.77
CA GLY A 30 -1.52 19.90 -14.40
C GLY A 30 -1.38 18.39 -14.67
N ILE A 31 -0.24 17.93 -15.18
CA ILE A 31 0.08 16.51 -15.32
C ILE A 31 0.89 16.05 -14.11
N SER A 32 0.38 15.05 -13.40
CA SER A 32 1.08 14.42 -12.27
C SER A 32 1.97 13.27 -12.74
N TYR A 33 3.20 13.21 -12.25
CA TYR A 33 4.17 12.16 -12.61
C TYR A 33 5.13 11.85 -11.46
N THR A 34 5.77 10.69 -11.52
CA THR A 34 6.88 10.27 -10.65
C THR A 34 8.11 10.04 -11.51
N SER A 35 9.28 10.53 -11.12
CA SER A 35 10.54 10.28 -11.85
C SER A 35 11.29 9.09 -11.26
N SER A 36 12.00 8.34 -12.10
CA SER A 36 12.91 7.29 -11.63
C SER A 36 14.04 7.86 -10.78
N SER A 37 14.45 9.11 -11.03
CA SER A 37 15.48 9.83 -10.28
C SER A 37 15.03 10.34 -8.91
N ASP A 38 13.72 10.34 -8.63
CA ASP A 38 13.23 10.89 -7.37
C ASP A 38 13.63 9.98 -6.20
N PRO A 39 14.03 10.57 -5.06
CA PRO A 39 14.39 9.81 -3.88
C PRO A 39 13.17 9.06 -3.35
N GLU A 40 13.40 7.81 -2.96
CA GLU A 40 12.41 7.02 -2.25
C GLU A 40 12.33 7.45 -0.78
N VAL A 41 11.11 7.68 -0.29
CA VAL A 41 10.83 8.14 1.08
C VAL A 41 10.05 7.05 1.81
N PRO A 42 10.51 6.57 2.98
CA PRO A 42 9.75 5.65 3.81
C PRO A 42 8.44 6.28 4.28
N MET A 43 7.33 5.55 4.13
CA MET A 43 6.00 6.05 4.46
C MET A 43 5.05 4.91 4.84
N LEU A 44 4.06 5.27 5.66
CA LEU A 44 2.94 4.41 5.99
C LEU A 44 1.85 4.50 4.94
N PHE A 45 1.33 3.34 4.57
CA PHE A 45 0.19 3.17 3.69
C PHE A 45 -0.95 2.50 4.45
N ARG A 46 -2.17 2.94 4.16
CA ARG A 46 -3.43 2.33 4.62
C ARG A 46 -4.12 1.62 3.48
N ILE A 47 -5.05 0.73 3.79
CA ILE A 47 -5.88 0.08 2.78
C ILE A 47 -7.02 1.03 2.40
N ASN A 48 -7.13 1.35 1.11
CA ASN A 48 -8.29 2.02 0.54
C ASN A 48 -9.18 0.99 -0.17
N THR A 49 -10.46 0.93 0.21
CA THR A 49 -11.44 -0.03 -0.30
C THR A 49 -12.42 0.55 -1.31
N ASP A 50 -12.25 1.79 -1.75
CA ASP A 50 -13.13 2.47 -2.71
C ASP A 50 -13.14 1.76 -4.07
N ARG A 51 -11.97 1.26 -4.49
CA ARG A 51 -11.80 0.57 -5.78
C ARG A 51 -11.88 -0.96 -5.68
N TYR A 52 -11.27 -1.55 -4.66
CA TYR A 52 -11.19 -3.00 -4.48
C TYR A 52 -11.51 -3.35 -3.03
N LYS A 53 -12.47 -4.26 -2.81
CA LYS A 53 -12.77 -4.74 -1.46
C LYS A 53 -11.81 -5.86 -1.09
N VAL A 54 -11.45 -5.93 0.19
CA VAL A 54 -10.59 -7.00 0.71
C VAL A 54 -11.22 -8.38 0.51
N GLU A 55 -12.54 -8.48 0.65
CA GLU A 55 -13.31 -9.72 0.46
C GLU A 55 -13.20 -10.29 -0.95
N ASP A 56 -12.95 -9.44 -1.97
CA ASP A 56 -12.78 -9.88 -3.36
C ASP A 56 -11.48 -10.68 -3.55
N GLY A 57 -10.52 -10.55 -2.62
CA GLY A 57 -9.29 -11.35 -2.56
C GLY A 57 -8.32 -11.19 -3.73
N TYR A 58 -8.62 -10.30 -4.68
CA TYR A 58 -7.87 -10.14 -5.93
C TYR A 58 -6.82 -9.04 -5.84
N LYS A 59 -7.26 -7.79 -5.61
CA LYS A 59 -6.38 -6.62 -5.52
C LYS A 59 -6.67 -5.79 -4.28
N LEU A 60 -5.66 -5.08 -3.81
CA LEU A 60 -5.74 -4.08 -2.77
C LEU A 60 -5.20 -2.75 -3.29
N THR A 61 -5.82 -1.66 -2.87
CA THR A 61 -5.25 -0.32 -3.04
C THR A 61 -4.58 0.08 -1.74
N LEU A 62 -3.28 0.37 -1.82
CA LEU A 62 -2.52 0.97 -0.73
C LEU A 62 -2.45 2.47 -0.96
N GLU A 63 -3.01 3.23 -0.05
CA GLU A 63 -3.03 4.68 -0.11
C GLU A 63 -2.02 5.25 0.89
N PRO A 64 -1.13 6.17 0.46
CA PRO A 64 -0.19 6.81 1.37
C PRO A 64 -0.94 7.62 2.43
N MET A 65 -0.46 7.59 3.67
CA MET A 65 -1.05 8.38 4.76
C MET A 65 -0.74 9.88 4.67
N TYR A 66 0.22 10.26 3.82
CA TYR A 66 0.60 11.65 3.58
C TYR A 66 0.33 12.03 2.12
N GLU A 67 -0.09 13.28 1.92
CA GLU A 67 -0.31 13.84 0.58
C GLU A 67 1.00 13.98 -0.21
N GLY A 68 0.88 14.13 -1.52
CA GLY A 68 2.02 14.30 -2.42
C GLY A 68 2.67 13.00 -2.87
N PHE A 69 1.98 11.87 -2.72
CA PHE A 69 2.42 10.55 -3.17
C PHE A 69 1.28 9.79 -3.85
N ALA A 70 1.63 8.86 -4.75
CA ALA A 70 0.65 8.07 -5.47
C ALA A 70 0.17 6.87 -4.64
N SER A 71 -1.10 6.48 -4.82
CA SER A 71 -1.59 5.17 -4.38
C SER A 71 -1.02 4.06 -5.24
N GLU A 72 -0.87 2.89 -4.64
CA GLU A 72 -0.37 1.70 -5.31
C GLU A 72 -1.42 0.59 -5.32
N HIS A 73 -1.39 -0.25 -6.36
CA HIS A 73 -2.33 -1.34 -6.51
C HIS A 73 -1.58 -2.66 -6.60
N TYR A 74 -1.88 -3.57 -5.69
CA TYR A 74 -1.24 -4.87 -5.64
C TYR A 74 -2.25 -5.99 -5.79
N TYR A 75 -1.88 -7.05 -6.49
CA TYR A 75 -2.53 -8.33 -6.25
C TYR A 75 -2.19 -8.81 -4.85
N VAL A 76 -3.15 -9.40 -4.14
CA VAL A 76 -2.93 -9.85 -2.76
C VAL A 76 -1.74 -10.81 -2.67
N SER A 77 -1.63 -11.76 -3.61
CA SER A 77 -0.54 -12.72 -3.68
C SER A 77 0.84 -12.08 -3.89
N ASP A 78 0.90 -11.00 -4.67
CA ASP A 78 2.14 -10.30 -4.95
C ASP A 78 2.58 -9.52 -3.71
N LEU A 79 1.64 -8.81 -3.07
CA LEU A 79 1.88 -8.10 -1.82
C LEU A 79 2.34 -9.05 -0.72
N GLU A 80 1.72 -10.22 -0.59
CA GLU A 80 2.19 -11.30 0.29
C GLU A 80 3.63 -11.70 0.00
N SER A 81 3.97 -11.91 -1.27
CA SER A 81 5.34 -12.29 -1.67
C SER A 81 6.35 -11.20 -1.30
N ILE A 82 6.02 -9.93 -1.52
CA ILE A 82 6.87 -8.77 -1.23
C ILE A 82 7.08 -8.62 0.29
N ILE A 83 6.04 -8.81 1.09
CA ILE A 83 6.12 -8.82 2.55
C ILE A 83 7.02 -9.95 3.03
N ASN A 84 6.85 -11.15 2.48
CA ASN A 84 7.63 -12.33 2.86
C ASN A 84 9.12 -12.20 2.49
N ARG A 85 9.44 -11.41 1.46
CA ARG A 85 10.82 -11.05 1.10
C ARG A 85 11.40 -9.95 1.98
N GLY A 86 10.60 -9.34 2.85
CA GLY A 86 11.01 -8.27 3.75
C GLY A 86 11.14 -6.90 3.09
N GLN A 87 10.58 -6.71 1.89
CA GLN A 87 10.60 -5.43 1.17
C GLN A 87 9.57 -4.46 1.76
N ILE A 88 8.36 -4.96 2.06
CA ILE A 88 7.30 -4.23 2.75
C ILE A 88 7.11 -4.81 4.15
N LYS A 89 6.88 -3.96 5.14
CA LYS A 89 6.52 -4.41 6.50
C LYS A 89 5.04 -4.22 6.76
N LEU A 90 4.37 -5.30 7.15
CA LEU A 90 3.01 -5.26 7.68
C LEU A 90 3.03 -4.78 9.14
N LEU A 91 2.21 -3.80 9.46
CA LEU A 91 2.03 -3.24 10.80
C LEU A 91 0.56 -3.37 11.20
N ILE A 92 0.31 -3.78 12.44
CA ILE A 92 -1.04 -3.96 12.98
C ILE A 92 -1.16 -3.12 14.24
N GLN A 93 -2.10 -2.19 14.24
CA GLN A 93 -2.42 -1.37 15.41
C GLN A 93 -3.23 -2.21 16.41
N GLN A 94 -2.81 -2.19 17.68
CA GLN A 94 -3.47 -2.90 18.79
C GLN A 94 -4.69 -2.14 19.30
#